data_AF-A0A1V2QC48-F1
#
_entry.id   AF-A0A1V2QC48-F1
#
_cell.length_a   1.000
_cell.length_b   1.000
_cell.length_c   1.000
_cell.angle_alpha   90.00
_cell.angle_beta   90.00
_cell.angle_gamma   90.00
#
_symmetry.space_group_name_H-M   'P 1'
#
loop_
_entity.id
_entity.type
_entity.pdbx_description
1 polymer ?
#
loop_
_entity_poly.entity_id
_entity_poly.type
_entity_poly.pdbx_seq_one_letter_code
_entity_poly.pdbx_strand_id
1 'polypeptide(L)'
;MKRFLSREKYFGVPRWLVAGLLAGVIACIALPQPEGATGQVSAIIEGFRHGPVYVEQDAPAVAPDRIRQVLGDRPIVVAVLSEKSPVRHQLPTGMDALCGEVAALLPGNVVVVYGYSWNYYRFTSCAGTGFRADFGADVDAGAKKVLEFRVPRRETADELKTIRPDVITTQVEEFARSFDAVAGKEFPTSVPRRAAVPEEPTTGAYVLSLAGALTACVVLFFLLHLVFVAVRHRRRRDRGHAEREVRLRKLGDYVVSADPGEPHQAELARQYVLALRAHETGTNAHSHVERLEWLIDNPGADQADRVL
;
A
#
# COMPACT_ATOMS: atom_id res chain seq x y z
N MET A 1 -4.72 -25.48 32.18
CA MET A 1 -4.54 -24.66 30.95
C MET A 1 -5.41 -23.40 30.85
N LYS A 2 -6.25 -23.04 31.85
CA LYS A 2 -7.10 -21.82 31.83
C LYS A 2 -6.47 -20.56 32.48
N ARG A 3 -5.28 -20.66 33.10
CA ARG A 3 -4.66 -19.55 33.84
C ARG A 3 -3.70 -18.67 33.03
N PHE A 4 -3.33 -19.06 31.80
CA PHE A 4 -2.37 -18.30 30.99
C PHE A 4 -2.99 -17.16 30.15
N LEU A 5 -4.31 -17.13 29.97
CA LEU A 5 -4.98 -16.12 29.12
C LEU A 5 -5.44 -14.87 29.87
N SER A 6 -5.23 -14.80 31.20
CA SER A 6 -5.80 -13.71 32.02
C SER A 6 -4.90 -12.50 32.18
N ARG A 7 -3.63 -12.53 31.73
CA ARG A 7 -2.65 -11.45 31.97
C ARG A 7 -2.34 -10.57 30.76
N GLU A 8 -3.02 -10.76 29.64
CA GLU A 8 -2.64 -10.18 28.35
C GLU A 8 -3.76 -9.42 27.62
N LYS A 9 -4.54 -8.64 28.36
CA LYS A 9 -5.57 -7.78 27.77
C LYS A 9 -5.20 -6.31 27.97
N TYR A 10 -4.82 -5.63 26.89
CA TYR A 10 -4.93 -4.17 26.84
C TYR A 10 -6.35 -3.86 26.34
N PHE A 11 -7.12 -3.09 27.11
CA PHE A 11 -8.46 -2.63 26.70
C PHE A 11 -9.44 -3.75 26.25
N GLY A 12 -9.39 -4.93 26.89
CA GLY A 12 -10.33 -6.01 26.61
C GLY A 12 -10.07 -6.84 25.35
N VAL A 13 -9.08 -6.46 24.52
CA VAL A 13 -8.70 -7.18 23.30
C VAL A 13 -7.42 -8.00 23.52
N PRO A 14 -7.33 -9.24 23.01
CA PRO A 14 -6.11 -10.05 23.11
C PRO A 14 -4.91 -9.40 22.41
N ARG A 15 -3.71 -9.42 23.04
CA ARG A 15 -2.48 -8.82 22.49
C ARG A 15 -2.10 -9.31 21.09
N TRP A 16 -2.33 -10.59 20.79
CA TRP A 16 -2.01 -11.17 19.49
C TRP A 16 -2.79 -10.51 18.34
N LEU A 17 -4.00 -10.01 18.62
CA LEU A 17 -4.85 -9.33 17.64
C LEU A 17 -4.28 -7.95 17.29
N VAL A 18 -3.79 -7.21 18.28
CA VAL A 18 -3.14 -5.90 18.09
C VAL A 18 -1.81 -6.07 17.36
N ALA A 19 -1.00 -7.06 17.75
CA ALA A 19 0.27 -7.37 17.10
C ALA A 19 0.09 -7.79 15.64
N GLY A 20 -0.91 -8.64 15.34
CA GLY A 20 -1.23 -9.05 13.97
C GLY A 20 -1.68 -7.88 13.09
N LEU A 21 -2.46 -6.96 13.65
CA LEU A 21 -2.92 -5.77 12.93
C LEU A 21 -1.78 -4.78 12.64
N LEU A 22 -0.90 -4.54 13.61
CA LEU A 22 0.30 -3.71 13.43
C LEU A 22 1.24 -4.31 12.37
N ALA A 23 1.46 -5.63 12.41
CA ALA A 23 2.24 -6.33 11.40
C ALA A 23 1.61 -6.21 10.00
N GLY A 24 0.28 -6.32 9.88
CA GLY A 24 -0.43 -6.15 8.62
C GLY A 24 -0.32 -4.74 8.04
N VAL A 25 -0.45 -3.70 8.88
CA VAL A 25 -0.27 -2.30 8.46
C VAL A 25 1.18 -2.03 8.03
N ILE A 26 2.15 -2.52 8.80
CA ILE A 26 3.57 -2.37 8.45
C ILE A 26 3.87 -3.09 7.13
N ALA A 27 3.35 -4.30 6.92
CA ALA A 27 3.51 -5.01 5.66
C ALA A 27 2.89 -4.27 4.48
N CYS A 28 1.69 -3.68 4.62
CA CYS A 28 1.06 -2.89 3.55
C CYS A 28 1.83 -1.61 3.21
N ILE A 29 2.48 -0.97 4.18
CA ILE A 29 3.25 0.26 3.95
C ILE A 29 4.67 -0.05 3.44
N ALA A 30 5.27 -1.14 3.94
CA ALA A 30 6.63 -1.53 3.60
C ALA A 30 6.74 -2.26 2.26
N LEU A 31 5.64 -2.82 1.75
CA LEU A 31 5.61 -3.38 0.41
C LEU A 31 5.55 -2.22 -0.59
N PRO A 32 6.55 -2.09 -1.50
CA PRO A 32 6.53 -1.07 -2.52
C PRO A 32 5.27 -1.26 -3.36
N GLN A 33 4.40 -0.26 -3.36
CA GLN A 33 3.32 -0.20 -4.35
C GLN A 33 3.98 0.05 -5.70
N PRO A 34 3.66 -0.72 -6.76
CA PRO A 34 4.19 -0.46 -8.08
C PRO A 34 3.66 0.91 -8.53
N GLU A 35 4.52 1.92 -8.45
CA GLU A 35 4.21 3.30 -8.82
C GLU A 35 4.08 3.41 -10.36
N GLY A 36 2.96 3.94 -10.83
CA GLY A 36 2.95 4.77 -12.05
C GLY A 36 2.52 4.14 -13.38
N ALA A 37 2.42 2.83 -13.53
CA ALA A 37 2.22 2.20 -14.85
C ALA A 37 0.95 1.33 -15.01
N THR A 38 0.13 1.16 -13.96
CA THR A 38 -1.01 0.21 -13.99
C THR A 38 -2.06 0.53 -15.05
N GLY A 39 -2.38 1.81 -15.29
CA GLY A 39 -3.38 2.18 -16.30
C GLY A 39 -2.92 1.92 -17.74
N GLN A 40 -1.70 2.32 -18.08
CA GLN A 40 -1.16 2.19 -19.44
C GLN A 40 -0.74 0.74 -19.75
N VAL A 41 -0.14 0.03 -18.79
CA VAL A 41 0.13 -1.41 -18.91
C VAL A 41 -1.18 -2.16 -19.14
N SER A 42 -2.22 -1.88 -18.36
CA SER A 42 -3.52 -2.55 -18.54
C SER A 42 -4.11 -2.29 -19.92
N ALA A 43 -4.05 -1.04 -20.43
CA ALA A 43 -4.53 -0.70 -21.77
C ALA A 43 -3.76 -1.43 -22.88
N ILE A 44 -2.42 -1.51 -22.75
CA ILE A 44 -1.56 -2.24 -23.68
C ILE A 44 -1.87 -3.74 -23.66
N ILE A 45 -1.97 -4.34 -22.46
CA ILE A 45 -2.28 -5.76 -22.28
C ILE A 45 -3.66 -6.08 -22.85
N GLU A 46 -4.66 -5.24 -22.58
CA GLU A 46 -6.00 -5.38 -23.15
C GLU A 46 -5.96 -5.31 -24.67
N GLY A 47 -5.21 -4.36 -25.24
CA GLY A 47 -4.97 -4.30 -26.68
C GLY A 47 -4.38 -5.59 -27.25
N PHE A 48 -3.45 -6.21 -26.53
CA PHE A 48 -2.82 -7.46 -26.95
C PHE A 48 -3.73 -8.69 -26.87
N ARG A 49 -4.84 -8.63 -26.13
CA ARG A 49 -5.86 -9.68 -26.18
C ARG A 49 -6.50 -9.78 -27.56
N HIS A 50 -6.66 -8.63 -28.23
CA HIS A 50 -7.36 -8.53 -29.52
C HIS A 50 -6.42 -8.66 -30.72
N GLY A 51 -5.10 -8.68 -30.51
CA GLY A 51 -4.13 -8.89 -31.59
C GLY A 51 -2.67 -8.57 -31.21
N PRO A 52 -1.71 -8.73 -32.13
CA PRO A 52 -0.29 -8.53 -31.83
C PRO A 52 0.14 -7.06 -31.76
N VAL A 53 -0.78 -6.11 -31.99
CA VAL A 53 -0.44 -4.69 -32.14
C VAL A 53 -1.40 -3.84 -31.33
N TYR A 54 -0.83 -3.09 -30.40
CA TYR A 54 -1.49 -2.00 -29.70
C TYR A 54 -0.96 -0.67 -30.26
N VAL A 55 -1.87 0.22 -30.65
CA VAL A 55 -1.54 1.59 -31.06
C VAL A 55 -2.36 2.52 -30.19
N GLU A 56 -1.68 3.35 -29.42
CA GLU A 56 -2.31 4.35 -28.57
C GLU A 56 -3.02 5.41 -29.43
N GLN A 57 -4.14 5.91 -28.93
CA GLN A 57 -4.90 6.96 -29.61
C GLN A 57 -4.00 8.17 -29.87
N ASP A 58 -4.11 8.76 -31.07
CA ASP A 58 -3.28 9.87 -31.57
C ASP A 58 -1.81 9.53 -31.90
N ALA A 59 -1.42 8.26 -31.97
CA ALA A 59 -0.09 7.90 -32.49
C ALA A 59 0.04 8.25 -33.99
N PRO A 60 1.01 9.10 -34.40
CA PRO A 60 1.12 9.56 -35.77
C PRO A 60 1.57 8.45 -36.75
N ALA A 61 0.94 8.42 -37.93
CA ALA A 61 1.42 7.77 -39.16
C ALA A 61 1.79 6.26 -39.06
N VAL A 62 1.09 5.50 -38.21
CA VAL A 62 1.25 4.04 -38.11
C VAL A 62 0.12 3.31 -38.84
N ALA A 63 0.47 2.24 -39.57
CA ALA A 63 -0.49 1.35 -40.23
C ALA A 63 -0.68 0.06 -39.42
N PRO A 64 -1.54 0.05 -38.38
CA PRO A 64 -1.64 -1.08 -37.45
C PRO A 64 -2.04 -2.39 -38.15
N ASP A 65 -2.91 -2.34 -39.16
CA ASP A 65 -3.34 -3.54 -39.89
C ASP A 65 -2.22 -4.18 -40.68
N ARG A 66 -1.34 -3.36 -41.28
CA ARG A 66 -0.15 -3.86 -41.97
C ARG A 66 0.80 -4.52 -40.98
N ILE A 67 1.02 -3.91 -39.82
CA ILE A 67 1.86 -4.49 -38.77
C ILE A 67 1.26 -5.82 -38.29
N ARG A 68 -0.06 -5.90 -38.10
CA ARG A 68 -0.74 -7.15 -37.72
C ARG A 68 -0.54 -8.26 -38.75
N GLN A 69 -0.68 -7.94 -40.05
CA GLN A 69 -0.43 -8.89 -41.14
C GLN A 69 1.01 -9.38 -41.18
N VAL A 70 1.95 -8.46 -40.97
CA VAL A 70 3.40 -8.74 -40.98
C VAL A 70 3.79 -9.63 -39.81
N LEU A 71 3.31 -9.34 -38.60
CA LEU A 71 3.60 -10.13 -37.41
C LEU A 71 2.88 -11.49 -37.43
N GLY A 72 1.61 -11.52 -37.85
CA GLY A 72 0.80 -12.73 -37.87
C GLY A 72 0.76 -13.42 -36.49
N ASP A 73 1.13 -14.70 -36.48
CA ASP A 73 1.15 -15.55 -35.28
C ASP A 73 2.52 -15.61 -34.59
N ARG A 74 3.48 -14.76 -34.98
CA ARG A 74 4.80 -14.72 -34.36
C ARG A 74 4.69 -14.30 -32.89
N PRO A 75 5.62 -14.75 -32.02
CA PRO A 75 5.64 -14.41 -30.60
C PRO A 75 6.21 -13.00 -30.39
N ILE A 76 5.74 -12.05 -31.18
CA ILE A 76 6.16 -10.66 -31.20
C ILE A 76 4.90 -9.83 -31.05
N VAL A 77 4.89 -8.96 -30.04
CA VAL A 77 3.82 -7.98 -29.82
C VAL A 77 4.41 -6.58 -29.81
N VAL A 78 3.71 -5.65 -30.46
CA VAL A 78 4.19 -4.29 -30.69
C VAL A 78 3.21 -3.28 -30.09
N ALA A 79 3.72 -2.45 -29.18
CA ALA A 79 3.00 -1.31 -28.62
C ALA A 79 3.57 -0.02 -29.22
N VAL A 80 2.73 0.81 -29.83
CA VAL A 80 3.08 2.15 -30.30
C VAL A 80 2.38 3.19 -29.45
N LEU A 81 3.16 3.99 -28.74
CA LEU A 81 2.68 5.03 -27.84
C LEU A 81 2.54 6.37 -28.58
N SER A 82 1.63 7.22 -28.13
CA SER A 82 1.40 8.53 -28.71
C SER A 82 2.35 9.58 -28.12
N GLU A 83 2.36 10.77 -28.71
CA GLU A 83 3.10 11.92 -28.16
C GLU A 83 2.61 12.34 -26.76
N LYS A 84 1.35 12.04 -26.45
CA LYS A 84 0.71 12.41 -25.18
C LYS A 84 0.95 11.37 -24.08
N SER A 85 1.64 10.27 -24.40
CA SER A 85 1.94 9.21 -23.46
C SER A 85 2.72 9.74 -22.25
N PRO A 86 2.31 9.42 -21.01
CA PRO A 86 3.00 9.87 -19.80
C PRO A 86 4.45 9.38 -19.74
N VAL A 87 4.77 8.27 -20.42
CA VAL A 87 6.12 7.71 -20.52
C VAL A 87 7.08 8.61 -21.30
N ARG A 88 6.58 9.53 -22.14
CA ARG A 88 7.40 10.47 -22.93
C ARG A 88 8.37 11.27 -22.07
N HIS A 89 7.95 11.71 -20.89
CA HIS A 89 8.76 12.55 -20.00
C HIS A 89 9.85 11.78 -19.26
N GLN A 90 9.79 10.45 -19.30
CA GLN A 90 10.70 9.56 -18.57
C GLN A 90 11.58 8.75 -19.53
N LEU A 91 11.63 9.10 -20.81
CA LEU A 91 12.46 8.39 -21.79
C LEU A 91 13.96 8.60 -21.50
N PRO A 92 14.80 7.54 -21.56
CA PRO A 92 14.47 6.16 -21.94
C PRO A 92 13.99 5.26 -20.77
N THR A 93 14.28 5.62 -19.52
CA THR A 93 14.08 4.75 -18.35
C THR A 93 12.64 4.32 -18.11
N GLY A 94 11.67 5.21 -18.35
CA GLY A 94 10.24 4.89 -18.25
C GLY A 94 9.76 3.95 -19.35
N MET A 95 10.38 3.97 -20.53
CA MET A 95 10.05 3.02 -21.61
C MET A 95 10.56 1.62 -21.28
N ASP A 96 11.79 1.52 -20.75
CA ASP A 96 12.38 0.25 -20.35
C ASP A 96 11.60 -0.39 -19.19
N ALA A 97 11.18 0.42 -18.20
CA ALA A 97 10.31 -0.02 -17.12
C ALA A 97 8.95 -0.52 -17.65
N LEU A 98 8.28 0.27 -18.49
CA LEU A 98 7.00 -0.13 -19.09
C LEU A 98 7.13 -1.44 -19.88
N CYS A 99 8.17 -1.56 -20.71
CA CYS A 99 8.45 -2.75 -21.51
C CYS A 99 8.69 -3.98 -20.64
N GLY A 100 9.44 -3.84 -19.54
CA GLY A 100 9.67 -4.90 -18.55
C GLY A 100 8.38 -5.35 -17.86
N GLU A 101 7.53 -4.41 -17.45
CA GLU A 101 6.24 -4.70 -16.81
C GLU A 101 5.27 -5.40 -17.75
N VAL A 102 5.16 -4.95 -19.00
CA VAL A 102 4.32 -5.60 -20.02
C VAL A 102 4.85 -7.01 -20.34
N ALA A 103 6.17 -7.17 -20.48
CA ALA A 103 6.78 -8.47 -20.74
C ALA A 103 6.59 -9.46 -19.59
N ALA A 104 6.59 -8.99 -18.33
CA ALA A 104 6.32 -9.83 -17.17
C ALA A 104 4.91 -10.44 -17.19
N LEU A 105 3.94 -9.77 -17.85
CA LEU A 105 2.56 -10.22 -17.98
C LEU A 105 2.30 -11.03 -19.26
N LEU A 106 3.26 -11.10 -20.18
CA LEU A 106 3.15 -11.78 -21.47
C LEU A 106 4.19 -12.89 -21.59
N PRO A 107 4.02 -14.00 -20.86
CA PRO A 107 4.97 -15.11 -20.92
C PRO A 107 5.05 -15.65 -22.36
N GLY A 108 6.26 -15.96 -22.83
CA GLY A 108 6.48 -16.53 -24.16
C GLY A 108 6.35 -15.56 -25.34
N ASN A 109 6.28 -14.24 -25.10
CA ASN A 109 6.25 -13.22 -26.15
C ASN A 109 7.43 -12.24 -26.02
N VAL A 110 7.87 -11.68 -27.16
CA VAL A 110 8.74 -10.51 -27.24
C VAL A 110 7.88 -9.28 -27.35
N VAL A 111 8.07 -8.34 -26.43
CA VAL A 111 7.39 -7.05 -26.41
C VAL A 111 8.30 -6.00 -27.00
N VAL A 112 7.83 -5.28 -28.00
CA VAL A 112 8.50 -4.10 -28.58
C VAL A 112 7.65 -2.88 -28.31
N VAL A 113 8.20 -1.88 -27.62
CA VAL A 113 7.49 -0.64 -27.28
C VAL A 113 8.14 0.52 -28.01
N TYR A 114 7.34 1.24 -28.78
CA TYR A 114 7.69 2.47 -29.47
C TYR A 114 7.16 3.68 -28.71
N GLY A 115 8.05 4.53 -28.21
CA GLY A 115 7.70 5.79 -27.54
C GLY A 115 8.07 7.01 -28.36
N TYR A 116 7.15 7.98 -28.47
CA TYR A 116 7.37 9.19 -29.26
C TYR A 116 8.11 10.28 -28.45
N SER A 117 9.14 10.87 -29.06
CA SER A 117 10.05 11.83 -28.45
C SER A 117 10.58 12.82 -29.49
N TRP A 118 10.31 14.12 -29.30
CA TRP A 118 10.90 15.21 -30.10
C TRP A 118 10.84 14.99 -31.63
N ASN A 119 9.67 14.63 -32.14
CA ASN A 119 9.37 14.33 -33.55
C ASN A 119 9.75 12.93 -34.07
N TYR A 120 10.37 12.09 -33.24
CA TYR A 120 10.79 10.75 -33.62
C TYR A 120 10.34 9.71 -32.62
N TYR A 121 10.22 8.46 -33.05
CA TYR A 121 10.02 7.31 -32.19
C TYR A 121 11.35 6.75 -31.71
N ARG A 122 11.39 6.37 -30.44
CA ARG A 122 12.40 5.46 -29.88
C ARG A 122 11.74 4.12 -29.64
N PHE A 123 12.51 3.04 -29.65
CA PHE A 123 12.00 1.74 -29.29
C PHE A 123 12.85 1.06 -28.22
N THR A 124 12.21 0.17 -27.48
CA THR A 124 12.85 -0.76 -26.55
C THR A 124 12.18 -2.12 -26.71
N SER A 125 12.90 -3.18 -26.39
CA SER A 125 12.40 -4.55 -26.55
C SER A 125 12.71 -5.39 -25.32
N CYS A 126 11.73 -6.16 -24.85
CA CYS A 126 11.84 -7.01 -23.68
C CYS A 126 11.27 -8.38 -23.98
N ALA A 127 11.89 -9.43 -23.45
CA ALA A 127 11.40 -10.79 -23.57
C ALA A 127 10.59 -11.16 -22.32
N GLY A 128 9.39 -11.70 -22.52
CA GLY A 128 8.59 -12.25 -21.45
C GLY A 128 9.19 -13.51 -20.85
N THR A 129 8.74 -13.87 -19.65
CA THR A 129 9.17 -15.08 -18.97
C THR A 129 8.87 -16.32 -19.82
N GLY A 130 9.74 -17.32 -19.83
CA GLY A 130 9.54 -18.55 -20.62
C GLY A 130 9.80 -18.42 -22.13
N PHE A 131 9.93 -17.21 -22.69
CA PHE A 131 10.45 -17.03 -24.06
C PHE A 131 11.88 -17.60 -24.22
N ARG A 132 12.55 -17.94 -23.10
CA ARG A 132 13.92 -18.50 -23.03
C ARG A 132 14.01 -20.01 -22.79
N ALA A 133 12.90 -20.74 -22.57
CA ALA A 133 13.00 -22.16 -22.16
C ALA A 133 13.47 -23.09 -23.30
N ASP A 134 13.15 -22.75 -24.55
CA ASP A 134 13.47 -23.58 -25.73
C ASP A 134 14.57 -22.97 -26.63
N PHE A 135 15.03 -21.76 -26.35
CA PHE A 135 16.21 -21.14 -26.97
C PHE A 135 17.43 -21.56 -26.13
N GLY A 136 18.17 -22.56 -26.60
CA GLY A 136 19.30 -23.14 -25.87
C GLY A 136 20.31 -22.11 -25.31
N ALA A 137 21.07 -22.51 -24.29
CA ALA A 137 21.98 -21.66 -23.52
C ALA A 137 23.00 -20.85 -24.35
N ASP A 138 23.29 -21.26 -25.59
CA ASP A 138 24.22 -20.57 -26.51
C ASP A 138 23.60 -19.40 -27.30
N VAL A 139 22.29 -19.16 -27.14
CA VAL A 139 21.54 -18.09 -27.85
C VAL A 139 21.44 -16.79 -27.05
N ASP A 140 21.90 -16.74 -25.79
CA ASP A 140 21.92 -15.46 -25.04
C ASP A 140 22.85 -14.41 -25.69
N ALA A 141 23.75 -14.84 -26.57
CA ALA A 141 24.52 -13.96 -27.47
C ALA A 141 23.91 -13.81 -28.87
N GLY A 142 23.00 -14.70 -29.27
CA GLY A 142 22.37 -14.83 -30.60
C GLY A 142 21.02 -14.12 -30.71
N ALA A 143 20.10 -14.33 -29.77
CA ALA A 143 18.83 -13.61 -29.64
C ALA A 143 19.03 -12.22 -29.06
N LYS A 144 20.00 -12.03 -28.16
CA LYS A 144 20.51 -10.70 -27.84
C LYS A 144 21.10 -10.07 -29.09
N LYS A 145 21.82 -10.82 -29.94
CA LYS A 145 22.14 -10.40 -31.31
C LYS A 145 20.97 -10.29 -32.26
N VAL A 146 19.73 -10.75 -32.04
CA VAL A 146 18.57 -10.54 -32.94
C VAL A 146 17.76 -9.33 -32.50
N LEU A 147 17.60 -9.18 -31.20
CA LEU A 147 17.09 -7.99 -30.52
C LEU A 147 18.10 -6.82 -30.64
N GLU A 148 19.41 -7.10 -30.70
CA GLU A 148 20.51 -6.17 -31.03
C GLU A 148 20.91 -6.21 -32.53
N PHE A 149 20.49 -7.20 -33.36
CA PHE A 149 20.86 -7.22 -34.79
C PHE A 149 19.95 -6.26 -35.53
N ARG A 150 20.64 -5.23 -36.03
CA ARG A 150 20.52 -4.78 -37.41
C ARG A 150 19.15 -4.24 -37.80
N VAL A 151 18.78 -3.14 -37.15
CA VAL A 151 18.50 -1.95 -37.97
C VAL A 151 19.79 -1.64 -38.74
N PRO A 152 19.76 -1.45 -40.07
CA PRO A 152 20.98 -1.43 -40.89
C PRO A 152 22.01 -0.48 -40.28
N ARG A 153 23.19 -1.02 -39.94
CA ARG A 153 24.32 -0.27 -39.43
C ARG A 153 24.91 0.57 -40.57
N ARG A 154 24.22 1.64 -40.96
CA ARG A 154 24.79 2.74 -41.73
C ARG A 154 25.19 3.82 -40.73
N GLU A 155 26.50 3.87 -40.48
CA GLU A 155 27.29 5.07 -40.18
C GLU A 155 26.63 6.16 -39.31
N THR A 156 26.41 5.87 -38.02
CA THR A 156 26.65 6.75 -36.83
C THR A 156 25.74 6.31 -35.67
N ALA A 157 26.31 6.14 -34.47
CA ALA A 157 25.65 5.47 -33.34
C ALA A 157 24.48 6.24 -32.69
N ASP A 158 24.29 7.52 -33.01
CA ASP A 158 23.26 8.38 -32.40
C ASP A 158 21.97 8.51 -33.24
N GLU A 159 22.04 8.36 -34.57
CA GLU A 159 20.86 8.50 -35.45
C GLU A 159 19.92 7.26 -35.40
N LEU A 160 20.42 6.13 -34.90
CA LEU A 160 19.74 4.83 -34.87
C LEU A 160 18.65 4.68 -33.79
N LYS A 161 18.50 5.66 -32.89
CA LYS A 161 17.45 5.63 -31.84
C LYS A 161 16.20 6.41 -32.20
N THR A 162 16.20 7.11 -33.33
CA THR A 162 15.12 8.03 -33.73
C THR A 162 14.52 7.59 -35.05
N ILE A 163 13.32 7.00 -34.99
CA ILE A 163 12.58 6.48 -36.14
C ILE A 163 11.50 7.48 -36.50
N ARG A 164 11.44 7.88 -37.77
CA ARG A 164 10.32 8.73 -38.19
C ARG A 164 9.00 7.95 -38.13
N PRO A 165 7.87 8.59 -37.79
CA PRO A 165 6.56 7.92 -37.72
C PRO A 165 6.21 7.05 -38.94
N ASP A 166 6.53 7.53 -40.15
CA ASP A 166 6.26 6.86 -41.43
C ASP A 166 7.04 5.56 -41.64
N VAL A 167 8.10 5.32 -40.86
CA VAL A 167 9.04 4.20 -41.05
C VAL A 167 8.81 3.07 -40.04
N ILE A 168 7.99 3.26 -38.99
CA ILE A 168 7.74 2.23 -37.97
C ILE A 168 7.28 0.92 -38.60
N THR A 169 6.31 0.98 -39.51
CA THR A 169 5.78 -0.21 -40.20
C THR A 169 6.89 -0.99 -40.90
N THR A 170 7.75 -0.30 -41.66
CA THR A 170 8.90 -0.91 -42.36
C THR A 170 9.88 -1.54 -41.38
N GLN A 171 10.15 -0.89 -40.25
CA GLN A 171 11.05 -1.43 -39.25
C GLN A 171 10.48 -2.71 -38.60
N VAL A 172 9.17 -2.75 -38.32
CA VAL A 172 8.55 -4.00 -37.82
C VAL A 172 8.63 -5.11 -38.87
N GLU A 173 8.51 -4.80 -40.16
CA GLU A 173 8.74 -5.78 -41.23
C GLU A 173 10.16 -6.34 -41.22
N GLU A 174 11.16 -5.48 -41.08
CA GLU A 174 12.57 -5.91 -40.99
C GLU A 174 12.83 -6.75 -39.75
N PHE A 175 12.24 -6.37 -38.62
CA PHE A 175 12.32 -7.13 -37.37
C PHE A 175 11.70 -8.52 -37.51
N ALA A 176 10.49 -8.61 -38.05
CA ALA A 176 9.80 -9.89 -38.27
C ALA A 176 10.59 -10.81 -39.24
N ARG A 177 11.14 -10.26 -40.33
CA ARG A 177 11.99 -11.03 -41.25
C ARG A 177 13.28 -11.52 -40.59
N SER A 178 13.89 -10.68 -39.75
CA SER A 178 15.10 -11.03 -39.02
C SER A 178 14.83 -12.13 -37.98
N PHE A 179 13.69 -12.03 -37.30
CA PHE A 179 13.20 -13.06 -36.40
C PHE A 179 13.03 -14.40 -37.14
N ASP A 180 12.33 -14.40 -38.28
CA ASP A 180 12.10 -15.63 -39.07
C ASP A 180 13.43 -16.27 -39.54
N ALA A 181 14.40 -15.44 -39.94
CA ALA A 181 15.70 -15.92 -40.40
C ALA A 181 16.52 -16.61 -39.29
N VAL A 182 16.31 -16.24 -38.04
CA VAL A 182 16.94 -16.89 -36.88
C VAL A 182 16.10 -18.04 -36.37
N ALA A 183 14.80 -17.85 -36.22
CA ALA A 183 13.88 -18.88 -35.78
C ALA A 183 13.88 -20.10 -36.72
N GLY A 184 13.98 -19.90 -38.04
CA GLY A 184 14.10 -21.00 -39.00
C GLY A 184 15.41 -21.80 -38.89
N LYS A 185 16.46 -21.23 -38.28
CA LYS A 185 17.71 -21.94 -38.00
C LYS A 185 17.67 -22.65 -36.65
N GLU A 186 17.08 -22.01 -35.66
CA GLU A 186 17.06 -22.51 -34.28
C GLU A 186 15.92 -23.50 -34.03
N PHE A 187 14.81 -23.40 -34.76
CA PHE A 187 13.63 -24.25 -34.64
C PHE A 187 13.26 -24.91 -35.99
N PRO A 188 14.05 -25.91 -36.44
CA PRO A 188 13.82 -26.57 -37.72
C PRO A 188 12.52 -27.38 -37.78
N THR A 189 11.94 -27.72 -36.62
CA THR A 189 10.71 -28.51 -36.50
C THR A 189 9.44 -27.66 -36.36
N SER A 190 9.48 -26.59 -35.57
CA SER A 190 8.34 -25.68 -35.38
C SER A 190 8.75 -24.34 -34.77
N VAL A 191 8.49 -23.25 -35.47
CA VAL A 191 8.71 -21.88 -34.97
C VAL A 191 7.73 -21.57 -33.83
N PRO A 192 8.18 -20.97 -32.70
CA PRO A 192 7.31 -20.57 -31.61
C PRO A 192 6.19 -19.65 -32.11
N ARG A 193 4.98 -19.80 -31.57
CA ARG A 193 3.83 -18.95 -31.88
C ARG A 193 3.50 -18.06 -30.70
N ARG A 194 2.78 -16.97 -30.96
CA ARG A 194 2.28 -16.03 -29.95
C ARG A 194 1.56 -16.79 -28.83
N ALA A 195 2.05 -16.62 -27.61
CA ALA A 195 1.39 -17.17 -26.44
C ALA A 195 0.12 -16.37 -26.14
N ALA A 196 -0.92 -17.05 -25.65
CA ALA A 196 -2.17 -16.40 -25.28
C ALA A 196 -1.91 -15.38 -24.15
N VAL A 197 -2.49 -14.19 -24.29
CA VAL A 197 -2.48 -13.19 -23.23
C VAL A 197 -3.40 -13.70 -22.11
N PRO A 198 -2.91 -13.84 -20.86
CA PRO A 198 -3.72 -14.38 -19.77
C PRO A 198 -5.02 -13.58 -19.62
N GLU A 199 -6.19 -14.23 -19.74
CA GLU A 199 -7.50 -13.63 -19.44
C GLU A 199 -7.50 -12.96 -18.07
N GLU A 200 -8.33 -11.93 -17.88
CA GLU A 200 -8.48 -11.21 -16.60
C GLU A 200 -8.43 -12.19 -15.43
N PRO A 201 -7.83 -11.79 -14.29
CA PRO A 201 -7.60 -12.72 -13.21
C PRO A 201 -8.92 -13.39 -12.85
N THR A 202 -8.96 -14.71 -13.00
CA THR A 202 -10.16 -15.57 -12.82
C THR A 202 -11.02 -15.08 -11.65
N THR A 203 -12.34 -15.18 -11.75
CA THR A 203 -13.35 -14.70 -10.78
C THR A 203 -12.96 -14.83 -9.29
N GLY A 204 -12.16 -15.84 -8.94
CA GLY A 204 -11.53 -16.00 -7.62
C GLY A 204 -10.67 -14.81 -7.14
N ALA A 205 -9.94 -14.11 -8.01
CA ALA A 205 -9.16 -12.93 -7.64
C ALA A 205 -10.03 -11.71 -7.33
N TYR A 206 -11.14 -11.53 -8.05
CA TYR A 206 -12.16 -10.53 -7.72
C TYR A 206 -12.81 -10.84 -6.37
N VAL A 207 -13.11 -12.11 -6.09
CA VAL A 207 -13.63 -12.53 -4.78
C VAL A 207 -12.60 -12.29 -3.67
N LEU A 208 -11.31 -12.54 -3.94
CA LEU A 208 -10.23 -12.32 -2.99
C LEU A 208 -10.02 -10.83 -2.69
N SER A 209 -10.08 -9.96 -3.70
CA SER A 209 -9.98 -8.51 -3.52
C SER A 209 -11.20 -7.94 -2.80
N LEU A 210 -12.41 -8.43 -3.10
CA LEU A 210 -13.64 -8.06 -2.40
C LEU A 210 -13.60 -8.51 -0.93
N ALA A 211 -13.10 -9.71 -0.65
CA ALA A 211 -12.88 -10.20 0.70
C ALA A 211 -11.80 -9.39 1.44
N GLY A 212 -10.75 -8.96 0.74
CA GLY A 212 -9.73 -8.05 1.26
C GLY A 212 -10.30 -6.68 1.64
N ALA A 213 -11.16 -6.11 0.79
CA ALA A 213 -11.83 -4.85 1.07
C ALA A 213 -12.80 -4.97 2.25
N LEU A 214 -13.59 -6.04 2.32
CA LEU A 214 -14.49 -6.30 3.44
C LEU A 214 -13.74 -6.48 4.76
N THR A 215 -12.62 -7.22 4.75
CA THR A 215 -11.79 -7.39 5.95
C THR A 215 -11.15 -6.06 6.37
N ALA A 216 -10.68 -5.22 5.43
CA ALA A 216 -10.20 -3.88 5.73
C ALA A 216 -11.28 -2.98 6.35
N CYS A 217 -12.51 -3.01 5.83
CA CYS A 217 -13.64 -2.27 6.40
C CYS A 217 -13.99 -2.73 7.82
N VAL A 218 -14.01 -4.04 8.06
CA VAL A 218 -14.27 -4.60 9.40
C VAL A 218 -13.16 -4.22 10.38
N VAL A 219 -11.90 -4.28 9.95
CA VAL A 219 -10.75 -3.85 10.75
C VAL A 219 -10.84 -2.36 11.09
N LEU A 220 -11.16 -1.51 10.12
CA LEU A 220 -11.34 -0.08 10.33
C LEU A 220 -12.47 0.21 11.33
N PHE A 221 -13.62 -0.47 11.18
CA PHE A 221 -14.73 -0.34 12.11
C PHE A 221 -14.34 -0.76 13.53
N PHE A 222 -13.56 -1.84 13.66
CA PHE A 222 -13.06 -2.31 14.95
C PHE A 222 -12.09 -1.31 15.59
N LEU A 223 -11.20 -0.71 14.81
CA LEU A 223 -10.30 0.35 15.27
C LEU A 223 -11.08 1.59 15.75
N LEU A 224 -12.08 2.03 14.97
CA LEU A 224 -12.96 3.13 15.37
C LEU A 224 -13.71 2.82 16.66
N HIS A 225 -14.18 1.57 16.81
CA HIS A 225 -14.84 1.13 18.03
C HIS A 225 -13.90 1.17 19.25
N LEU A 226 -12.65 0.74 19.10
CA LEU A 226 -11.65 0.82 20.16
C LEU A 226 -11.33 2.27 20.55
N VAL A 227 -11.19 3.17 19.58
CA VAL A 227 -11.00 4.59 19.83
C VAL A 227 -12.21 5.15 20.60
N PHE A 228 -13.43 4.81 20.18
CA PHE A 228 -14.65 5.25 20.86
C PHE A 228 -14.72 4.75 22.31
N VAL A 229 -14.40 3.48 22.56
CA VAL A 229 -14.37 2.90 23.90
C VAL A 229 -13.29 3.56 24.77
N ALA A 230 -12.09 3.80 24.22
CA ALA A 230 -11.01 4.47 24.92
C ALA A 230 -11.38 5.93 25.31
N VAL A 231 -11.98 6.68 24.38
CA VAL A 231 -12.46 8.05 24.63
C VAL A 231 -13.58 8.05 25.68
N ARG A 232 -14.52 7.09 25.61
CA ARG A 232 -15.60 6.97 26.61
C ARG A 232 -15.07 6.66 28.01
N HIS A 233 -14.03 5.82 28.12
CA HIS A 233 -13.37 5.55 29.39
C HIS A 233 -12.62 6.76 29.95
N ARG A 234 -11.93 7.55 29.11
CA ARG A 234 -11.30 8.80 29.52
C ARG A 234 -12.33 9.80 30.05
N ARG A 235 -13.40 10.07 29.27
CA ARG A 235 -14.48 10.98 29.68
C ARG A 235 -15.15 10.58 31.00
N ARG A 236 -15.28 9.28 31.29
CA ARG A 236 -15.80 8.79 32.59
C ARG A 236 -14.84 9.06 33.75
N ARG A 237 -13.53 8.89 33.53
CA ARG A 237 -12.51 9.27 34.53
C ARG A 237 -12.51 10.76 34.78
N ASP A 238 -12.55 11.58 33.73
CA ASP A 238 -12.50 13.04 33.84
C ASP A 238 -13.72 13.58 34.60
N ARG A 239 -14.92 13.02 34.36
CA ARG A 239 -16.12 13.35 35.16
C ARG A 239 -15.95 12.99 36.64
N GLY A 240 -15.40 11.81 36.93
CA GLY A 240 -15.13 11.40 38.31
C GLY A 240 -14.08 12.27 39.02
N HIS A 241 -13.11 12.82 38.28
CA HIS A 241 -12.16 13.80 38.82
C HIS A 241 -12.83 15.16 39.09
N ALA A 242 -13.62 15.66 38.13
CA ALA A 242 -14.34 16.93 38.29
C ALA A 242 -15.35 16.91 39.45
N GLU A 243 -16.09 15.81 39.63
CA GLU A 243 -17.01 15.67 40.77
C GLU A 243 -16.28 15.68 42.12
N ARG A 244 -15.08 15.08 42.20
CA ARG A 244 -14.25 15.06 43.42
C ARG A 244 -13.68 16.44 43.74
N GLU A 245 -13.24 17.17 42.72
CA GLU A 245 -12.70 18.52 42.87
C GLU A 245 -13.76 19.48 43.41
N VAL A 246 -15.00 19.38 42.91
CA VAL A 246 -16.14 20.17 43.43
C VAL A 246 -16.46 19.83 44.88
N ARG A 247 -16.42 18.55 45.27
CA ARG A 247 -16.64 18.15 46.68
C ARG A 247 -15.54 18.64 47.61
N LEU A 248 -14.28 18.49 47.22
CA LEU A 248 -13.13 19.01 47.99
C LEU A 248 -13.23 20.52 48.17
N ARG A 249 -13.62 21.26 47.13
CA ARG A 249 -13.79 22.72 47.22
C ARG A 249 -14.88 23.11 48.22
N LYS A 250 -16.03 22.43 48.21
CA LYS A 250 -17.11 22.63 49.20
C LYS A 250 -16.67 22.34 50.63
N LEU A 251 -15.88 21.29 50.83
CA LEU A 251 -15.32 20.95 52.14
C LEU A 251 -14.32 22.02 52.61
N GLY A 252 -13.50 22.56 51.70
CA GLY A 252 -12.62 23.69 51.99
C GLY A 252 -13.37 24.93 52.42
N ASP A 253 -14.45 25.28 51.72
CA ASP A 253 -15.30 26.41 52.08
C ASP A 253 -15.91 26.23 53.49
N TYR A 254 -16.32 25.01 53.84
CA TYR A 254 -16.84 24.68 55.17
C TYR A 254 -15.78 24.85 56.28
N VAL A 255 -14.58 24.29 56.09
CA VAL A 255 -13.47 24.37 57.07
C VAL A 255 -13.01 25.81 57.29
N VAL A 256 -13.00 26.65 56.24
CA VAL A 256 -12.63 28.07 56.32
C VAL A 256 -13.71 28.92 56.98
N SER A 257 -14.99 28.54 56.83
CA SER A 257 -16.13 29.26 57.43
C SER A 257 -16.40 28.92 58.90
N ALA A 258 -15.80 27.86 59.44
CA ALA A 258 -16.00 27.43 60.83
C ALA A 258 -15.24 28.31 61.84
N ASP A 259 -15.77 28.41 63.06
CA ASP A 259 -15.29 29.34 64.10
C ASP A 259 -13.97 28.87 64.74
N PRO A 260 -12.83 29.62 64.58
CA PRO A 260 -11.45 29.22 64.97
C PRO A 260 -11.26 28.79 66.42
N GLY A 261 -12.22 29.05 67.30
CA GLY A 261 -12.17 28.68 68.71
C GLY A 261 -12.56 27.24 69.03
N GLU A 262 -13.12 26.48 68.09
CA GLU A 262 -13.59 25.12 68.38
C GLU A 262 -12.44 24.08 68.40
N PRO A 263 -12.34 23.25 69.45
CA PRO A 263 -11.28 22.24 69.57
C PRO A 263 -11.35 21.16 68.48
N HIS A 264 -12.47 21.00 67.80
CA HIS A 264 -12.66 20.05 66.71
C HIS A 264 -12.14 20.56 65.35
N GLN A 265 -11.96 21.88 65.19
CA GLN A 265 -11.60 22.48 63.90
C GLN A 265 -10.14 22.22 63.50
N ALA A 266 -9.23 22.10 64.47
CA ALA A 266 -7.83 21.79 64.20
C ALA A 266 -7.66 20.39 63.56
N GLU A 267 -8.45 19.41 63.99
CA GLU A 267 -8.41 18.05 63.42
C GLU A 267 -9.13 17.99 62.06
N LEU A 268 -10.25 18.71 61.89
CA LEU A 268 -10.92 18.87 60.60
C LEU A 268 -9.99 19.50 59.54
N ALA A 269 -9.28 20.58 59.90
CA ALA A 269 -8.31 21.22 59.02
C ALA A 269 -7.14 20.29 58.66
N ARG A 270 -6.65 19.50 59.62
CA ARG A 270 -5.59 18.51 59.38
C ARG A 270 -6.05 17.41 58.42
N GLN A 271 -7.23 16.85 58.62
CA GLN A 271 -7.79 15.84 57.70
C GLN A 271 -8.01 16.43 56.30
N TYR A 272 -8.40 17.70 56.21
CA TYR A 272 -8.62 18.37 54.91
C TYR A 272 -7.31 18.51 54.12
N VAL A 273 -6.22 18.92 54.78
CA VAL A 273 -4.89 18.99 54.16
C VAL A 273 -4.41 17.61 53.71
N LEU A 274 -4.68 16.55 54.49
CA LEU A 274 -4.34 15.18 54.09
C LEU A 274 -5.16 14.71 52.87
N ALA A 275 -6.44 15.04 52.80
CA ALA A 275 -7.29 14.73 51.66
C ALA A 275 -6.85 15.49 50.40
N LEU A 276 -6.47 16.76 50.53
CA LEU A 276 -5.95 17.59 49.44
C LEU A 276 -4.62 17.02 48.91
N ARG A 277 -3.68 16.68 49.81
CA ARG A 277 -2.39 16.08 49.44
C ARG A 277 -2.56 14.71 48.77
N ALA A 278 -3.53 13.90 49.22
CA ALA A 278 -3.84 12.62 48.59
C ALA A 278 -4.43 12.81 47.19
N HIS A 279 -5.22 13.87 46.98
CA HIS A 279 -5.76 14.23 45.67
C HIS A 279 -4.67 14.67 44.68
N GLU A 280 -3.75 15.54 45.13
CA GLU A 280 -2.62 16.02 44.31
C GLU A 280 -1.62 14.92 43.95
N THR A 281 -1.37 13.98 44.87
CA THR A 281 -0.43 12.86 44.65
C THR A 281 -1.06 11.67 43.94
N GLY A 282 -2.37 11.69 43.65
CA GLY A 282 -3.08 10.60 42.97
C GLY A 282 -3.22 9.32 43.80
N THR A 283 -2.99 9.38 45.11
CA THR A 283 -3.26 8.29 46.06
C THR A 283 -4.75 8.27 46.43
N ASN A 284 -5.21 7.28 47.22
CA ASN A 284 -6.64 7.01 47.51
C ASN A 284 -7.34 8.17 48.26
N ALA A 285 -7.59 9.29 47.57
CA ALA A 285 -8.26 10.48 48.12
C ALA A 285 -9.71 10.19 48.54
N HIS A 286 -10.32 9.14 47.99
CA HIS A 286 -11.71 8.79 48.26
C HIS A 286 -11.97 8.43 49.73
N SER A 287 -11.09 7.61 50.34
CA SER A 287 -11.24 7.21 51.74
C SER A 287 -11.00 8.38 52.69
N HIS A 288 -10.19 9.35 52.29
CA HIS A 288 -9.94 10.56 53.09
C HIS A 288 -11.10 11.55 53.00
N VAL A 289 -11.71 11.70 51.83
CA VAL A 289 -12.91 12.54 51.63
C VAL A 289 -14.13 11.95 52.36
N GLU A 290 -14.37 10.64 52.27
CA GLU A 290 -15.46 9.98 53.01
C GLU A 290 -15.30 10.10 54.52
N ARG A 291 -14.07 9.96 55.04
CA ARG A 291 -13.78 10.13 56.46
C ARG A 291 -14.03 11.58 56.92
N LEU A 292 -13.75 12.55 56.06
CA LEU A 292 -14.00 13.97 56.32
C LEU A 292 -15.48 14.32 56.35
N GLU A 293 -16.24 13.83 55.36
CA GLU A 293 -17.69 14.00 55.31
C GLU A 293 -18.33 13.38 56.57
N TRP A 294 -17.88 12.20 56.98
CA TRP A 294 -18.37 11.56 58.21
C TRP A 294 -18.06 12.35 59.49
N LEU A 295 -16.88 12.95 59.62
CA LEU A 295 -16.50 13.77 60.78
C LEU A 295 -17.31 15.07 60.86
N ILE A 296 -17.62 15.68 59.70
CA ILE A 296 -18.47 16.87 59.64
C ILE A 296 -19.91 16.54 60.06
N ASP A 297 -20.43 15.39 59.65
CA ASP A 297 -21.78 14.94 60.00
C ASP A 297 -21.90 14.41 61.44
N ASN A 298 -20.78 14.09 62.10
CA ASN A 298 -20.74 13.51 63.46
C ASN A 298 -19.74 14.26 64.37
N PRO A 299 -20.02 15.52 64.73
CA PRO A 299 -19.13 16.30 65.59
C PRO A 299 -19.05 15.64 66.98
N GLY A 300 -17.87 15.09 67.31
CA GLY A 300 -17.61 14.42 68.60
C GLY A 300 -17.14 12.96 68.50
N ALA A 301 -17.13 12.35 67.31
CA ALA A 301 -16.71 10.96 67.14
C ALA A 301 -15.23 10.69 67.50
N ASP A 302 -14.35 11.68 67.35
CA ASP A 302 -12.92 11.56 67.71
C ASP A 302 -12.67 11.45 69.24
N GLN A 303 -13.64 11.79 70.08
CA GLN A 303 -13.50 11.63 71.54
C GLN A 303 -13.77 10.20 72.01
N ALA A 304 -14.45 9.37 71.21
CA ALA A 304 -14.76 7.99 71.57
C ALA A 304 -13.53 7.07 71.48
N ASP A 305 -12.60 7.34 70.56
CA ASP A 305 -11.37 6.54 70.35
C ASP A 305 -10.22 6.90 71.32
N ARG A 306 -10.36 7.92 72.17
CA ARG A 306 -9.34 8.33 73.17
C ARG A 306 -9.60 7.87 74.60
N VAL A 307 -10.68 7.13 74.85
CA VAL A 307 -10.96 6.50 76.15
C VAL A 307 -10.71 5.00 76.04
N LEU A 308 -9.45 4.61 75.88
CA LEU A 308 -8.92 3.28 76.16
C LEU A 308 -7.50 3.40 76.70
#